data_AF-A0A1V4R2V3-F1
#
_entry.id   AF-A0A1V4R2V3-F1
#
_cell.length_a   1.000
_cell.length_b   1.000
_cell.length_c   1.000
_cell.angle_alpha   90.00
_cell.angle_beta   90.00
_cell.angle_gamma   90.00
#
_symmetry.space_group_name_H-M   'P 1'
#
loop_
_entity.id
_entity.type
_entity.pdbx_description
1 polymer ?
#
loop_
_entity_poly.entity_id
_entity_poly.type
_entity_poly.pdbx_seq_one_letter_code
_entity_poly.pdbx_strand_id
1 'polypeptide(L)'
;MSFLSLPDDVQYLYLPAFHKVRRIASHVKNDNFAGTDFSYDDMSASKYAEEYNAVLIAKKDSLYILELTPKQDVEKSYSKLKMWVRQDNFYPVKVEFYDKNSTLWKLFESRNIKKNGKYWIASEAEMRDMKKQHSTKMITEKIELDKGLSDNIFTKRNLKRVK
;
A
#
# COMPACT_ATOMS: atom_id res chain seq x y z
N MET A 1 -7.98 -0.22 -16.69
CA MET A 1 -6.57 0.12 -16.38
C MET A 1 -5.99 -1.06 -15.62
N SER A 2 -4.73 -1.42 -15.86
CA SER A 2 -4.14 -2.61 -15.23
C SER A 2 -2.78 -2.27 -14.63
N PHE A 3 -2.49 -2.83 -13.46
CA PHE A 3 -1.23 -2.63 -12.75
C PHE A 3 -0.57 -3.99 -12.50
N LEU A 4 0.76 -4.05 -12.64
CA LEU A 4 1.55 -5.23 -12.39
C LEU A 4 2.75 -4.83 -11.54
N SER A 5 2.85 -5.40 -10.35
CA SER A 5 4.03 -5.34 -9.50
C SER A 5 4.73 -6.70 -9.55
N LEU A 6 6.04 -6.67 -9.78
CA LEU A 6 6.93 -7.82 -9.82
C LEU A 6 7.99 -7.69 -8.71
N PRO A 7 8.75 -8.75 -8.42
CA PRO A 7 9.95 -8.67 -7.57
C PRO A 7 10.93 -7.58 -8.02
N ASP A 8 11.89 -7.27 -7.14
CA ASP A 8 12.90 -6.22 -7.35
C ASP A 8 12.28 -4.85 -7.66
N ASP A 9 11.11 -4.62 -7.08
CA ASP A 9 10.47 -3.32 -7.09
C ASP A 9 10.09 -2.84 -8.51
N VAL A 10 9.88 -3.79 -9.43
CA VAL A 10 9.54 -3.53 -10.83
C VAL A 10 8.04 -3.41 -10.99
N GLN A 11 7.57 -2.23 -11.40
CA GLN A 11 6.16 -1.94 -11.56
C GLN A 11 5.82 -1.49 -12.98
N TYR A 12 4.67 -1.93 -13.47
CA TYR A 12 4.14 -1.59 -14.78
C TYR A 12 2.69 -1.14 -14.70
N LEU A 13 2.36 -0.16 -15.52
CA LEU A 13 1.02 0.36 -15.68
C LEU A 13 0.58 0.26 -17.13
N TYR A 14 -0.60 -0.31 -17.36
CA TYR A 14 -1.26 -0.32 -18.65
C TYR A 14 -2.38 0.70 -18.69
N LEU A 15 -2.27 1.63 -19.64
CA LEU A 15 -3.26 2.66 -19.93
C LEU A 15 -4.03 2.28 -21.21
N PRO A 16 -5.29 1.80 -21.09
CA PRO A 16 -6.06 1.31 -22.24
C PRO A 16 -6.25 2.37 -23.32
N ALA A 17 -6.53 3.62 -22.91
CA ALA A 17 -6.74 4.75 -23.82
C ALA A 17 -5.56 5.01 -24.78
N PHE A 18 -4.35 4.59 -24.41
CA PHE A 18 -3.15 4.77 -25.23
C PHE A 18 -2.56 3.45 -25.73
N HIS A 19 -3.17 2.30 -25.39
CA HIS A 19 -2.65 0.96 -25.63
C HIS A 19 -1.17 0.76 -25.22
N LYS A 20 -0.70 1.52 -24.22
CA LYS A 20 0.71 1.55 -23.79
C LYS A 20 0.90 0.94 -22.41
N VAL A 21 1.94 0.11 -22.30
CA VAL A 21 2.49 -0.35 -21.02
C VAL A 21 3.68 0.55 -20.69
N ARG A 22 3.66 1.19 -19.52
CA ARG A 22 4.75 2.03 -19.02
C ARG A 22 5.36 1.38 -17.79
N ARG A 23 6.69 1.38 -17.69
CA ARG A 23 7.40 1.06 -16.44
C ARG A 23 7.29 2.29 -15.53
N ILE A 24 6.95 2.08 -14.26
CA ILE A 24 7.01 3.13 -13.25
C ILE A 24 8.47 3.23 -12.80
N ALA A 25 9.09 4.38 -13.05
CA ALA A 25 10.45 4.65 -12.57
C ALA A 25 10.44 4.89 -11.07
N SER A 26 11.55 4.59 -10.37
CA SER A 26 11.63 4.68 -8.91
C SER A 26 11.22 6.06 -8.36
N HIS A 27 11.61 7.15 -9.04
CA HIS A 27 11.24 8.51 -8.63
C HIS A 27 9.72 8.81 -8.75
N VAL A 28 9.00 8.10 -9.63
CA VAL A 28 7.55 8.26 -9.87
C VAL A 28 6.74 7.43 -8.89
N LYS A 29 7.36 6.51 -8.13
CA LYS A 29 6.60 5.60 -7.24
C LYS A 29 5.78 6.33 -6.17
N ASN A 30 6.21 7.53 -5.81
CA ASN A 30 5.56 8.36 -4.81
C ASN A 30 4.41 9.20 -5.38
N ASP A 31 4.26 9.23 -6.71
CA ASP A 31 3.16 9.92 -7.36
C ASP A 31 1.85 9.16 -7.18
N ASN A 32 0.76 9.91 -7.25
CA ASN A 32 -0.60 9.40 -7.14
C ASN A 32 -0.87 8.33 -8.22
N PHE A 33 -1.26 7.15 -7.76
CA PHE A 33 -1.72 6.05 -8.59
C PHE A 33 -3.04 6.43 -9.25
N ALA A 34 -3.02 6.61 -10.57
CA ALA A 34 -4.23 6.81 -11.38
C ALA A 34 -5.14 7.96 -10.93
N GLY A 35 -4.60 9.01 -10.30
CA GLY A 35 -5.38 10.14 -9.77
C GLY A 35 -6.02 9.91 -8.39
N THR A 36 -5.75 8.77 -7.75
CA THR A 36 -6.16 8.48 -6.37
C THR A 36 -5.18 9.08 -5.35
N ASP A 37 -5.51 9.00 -4.06
CA ASP A 37 -4.59 9.41 -2.99
C ASP A 37 -3.55 8.34 -2.63
N PHE A 38 -3.69 7.13 -3.18
CA PHE A 38 -2.67 6.09 -3.07
C PHE A 38 -1.50 6.43 -3.98
N SER A 39 -0.27 6.23 -3.54
CA SER A 39 0.90 6.23 -4.42
C SER A 39 1.08 4.88 -5.12
N TYR A 40 1.93 4.81 -6.14
CA TYR A 40 2.29 3.51 -6.73
C TYR A 40 3.02 2.60 -5.73
N ASP A 41 3.77 3.17 -4.80
CA ASP A 41 4.41 2.43 -3.70
C ASP A 41 3.36 1.83 -2.76
N ASP A 42 2.32 2.60 -2.40
CA ASP A 42 1.21 2.14 -1.55
C ASP A 42 0.39 1.00 -2.18
N MET A 43 0.36 0.93 -3.52
CA MET A 43 -0.31 -0.14 -4.27
C MET A 43 0.54 -1.41 -4.41
N SER A 44 1.81 -1.35 -4.01
CA SER A 44 2.72 -2.50 -4.05
C SER A 44 2.77 -3.21 -2.70
N ALA A 45 3.37 -4.40 -2.68
CA ALA A 45 3.49 -5.16 -1.44
C ALA A 45 4.42 -4.43 -0.45
N SER A 46 3.86 -3.97 0.68
CA SER A 46 4.66 -3.32 1.71
C SER A 46 5.55 -4.32 2.45
N LYS A 47 6.86 -4.06 2.49
CA LYS A 47 7.84 -4.91 3.17
C LYS A 47 8.37 -4.24 4.44
N TYR A 48 7.47 -3.92 5.38
CA TYR A 48 7.81 -3.08 6.54
C TYR A 48 9.04 -3.55 7.33
N ALA A 49 9.19 -4.86 7.56
CA ALA A 49 10.32 -5.40 8.31
C ALA A 49 11.66 -5.32 7.56
N GLU A 50 11.63 -5.44 6.23
CA GLU A 50 12.82 -5.30 5.38
C GLU A 50 13.20 -3.82 5.22
N GLU A 51 12.22 -2.93 5.11
CA GLU A 51 12.41 -1.54 4.69
C GLU A 51 12.53 -0.53 5.84
N TYR A 52 12.03 -0.85 7.04
CA TYR A 52 11.95 0.09 8.16
C TYR A 52 12.58 -0.47 9.43
N ASN A 53 13.13 0.44 10.24
CA ASN A 53 13.37 0.22 11.66
C ASN A 53 12.10 0.57 12.43
N ALA A 54 11.63 -0.33 13.30
CA ALA A 54 10.39 -0.14 14.07
C ALA A 54 10.69 0.01 15.57
N VAL A 55 10.04 0.98 16.20
CA VAL A 55 10.08 1.20 17.65
C VAL A 55 8.65 1.15 18.19
N LEU A 56 8.43 0.34 19.23
CA LEU A 56 7.17 0.36 19.97
C LEU A 56 7.12 1.59 20.87
N ILE A 57 6.23 2.53 20.55
CA ILE A 57 6.11 3.80 21.30
C ILE A 57 5.00 3.76 22.36
N ALA A 58 3.98 2.92 22.19
CA ALA A 58 2.93 2.74 23.19
C ALA A 58 2.12 1.45 23.00
N LYS A 59 1.44 1.03 24.07
CA LYS A 59 0.35 0.04 24.04
C LYS A 59 -0.89 0.68 24.64
N LYS A 60 -1.96 0.84 23.86
CA LYS A 60 -3.19 1.50 24.32
C LYS A 60 -4.39 0.95 23.56
N ASP A 61 -5.53 0.79 24.23
CA ASP A 61 -6.81 0.45 23.60
C ASP A 61 -6.75 -0.81 22.70
N SER A 62 -6.05 -1.86 23.15
CA SER A 62 -5.80 -3.09 22.37
C SER A 62 -5.02 -2.90 21.06
N LEU A 63 -4.26 -1.80 20.96
CA LEU A 63 -3.37 -1.48 19.85
C LEU A 63 -1.92 -1.41 20.31
N TYR A 64 -1.01 -1.90 19.48
CA TYR A 64 0.39 -1.50 19.47
C TYR A 64 0.51 -0.23 18.63
N ILE A 65 1.20 0.77 19.16
CA ILE A 65 1.54 1.98 18.41
C ILE A 65 3.02 1.93 18.12
N LEU A 66 3.36 1.85 16.85
CA LEU A 66 4.72 1.74 16.34
C LEU A 66 5.11 3.04 15.64
N GLU A 67 6.35 3.44 15.81
CA GLU A 67 7.02 4.42 14.96
C GLU A 67 7.99 3.69 14.04
N LEU A 68 7.89 3.91 12.73
CA LEU A 68 8.73 3.29 11.72
C LEU A 68 9.53 4.36 10.98
N THR A 69 10.84 4.17 10.87
CA THR A 69 11.75 5.01 10.08
C THR A 69 12.42 4.19 8.99
N PRO A 70 12.52 4.69 7.74
CA PRO A 70 13.20 3.95 6.67
C PRO A 70 14.64 3.60 7.06
N LYS A 71 15.12 2.42 6.66
CA LYS A 71 16.53 2.06 6.81
C LYS A 71 17.42 2.90 5.89
N GLN A 72 18.71 3.00 6.20
CA GLN A 72 19.64 3.92 5.54
C GLN A 72 19.78 3.67 4.02
N ASP A 73 19.62 2.43 3.58
CA ASP A 73 19.73 1.97 2.20
C ASP A 73 18.40 1.98 1.43
N VAL A 74 17.30 2.42 2.08
CA VAL A 74 15.96 2.40 1.51
C VAL A 74 15.51 3.82 1.20
N GLU A 75 15.38 4.14 -0.08
CA GLU A 75 14.87 5.43 -0.53
C GLU A 75 13.33 5.45 -0.46
N LYS A 76 12.77 6.11 0.56
CA LYS A 76 11.33 6.38 0.69
C LYS A 76 11.04 7.88 0.68
N SER A 77 9.86 8.26 0.18
CA SER A 77 9.39 9.65 0.29
C SER A 77 8.94 10.03 1.70
N TYR A 78 8.49 9.05 2.47
CA TYR A 78 8.07 9.26 3.85
C TYR A 78 9.27 9.18 4.77
N SER A 79 9.47 10.20 5.60
CA SER A 79 10.55 10.20 6.60
C SER A 79 10.24 9.28 7.77
N LYS A 80 8.95 9.08 8.03
CA LYS A 80 8.43 8.37 9.18
C LYS A 80 7.00 7.90 8.93
N LEU A 81 6.69 6.72 9.47
CA LEU A 81 5.32 6.25 9.63
C LEU A 81 4.99 6.12 11.12
N LYS A 82 3.76 6.44 11.50
CA LYS A 82 3.19 6.05 12.79
C LYS A 82 2.05 5.08 12.54
N MET A 83 2.17 3.88 13.08
CA MET A 83 1.30 2.76 12.74
C MET A 83 0.59 2.23 13.99
N TRP A 84 -0.72 2.04 13.88
CA TRP A 84 -1.53 1.38 14.89
C TRP A 84 -1.84 -0.03 14.42
N VAL A 85 -1.45 -1.00 15.23
CA VAL A 85 -1.56 -2.43 14.92
C VAL A 85 -2.39 -3.10 16.00
N ARG A 86 -3.35 -3.91 15.61
CA ARG A 86 -4.16 -4.71 16.54
C ARG A 86 -3.31 -5.70 17.34
N GLN A 87 -3.56 -5.80 18.65
CA GLN A 87 -2.84 -6.73 19.52
C GLN A 87 -3.27 -8.20 19.34
N ASP A 88 -4.51 -8.44 18.91
CA ASP A 88 -5.08 -9.78 18.79
C ASP A 88 -4.65 -10.53 17.51
N ASN A 89 -4.39 -9.80 16.43
CA ASN A 89 -4.08 -10.39 15.13
C ASN A 89 -2.96 -9.69 14.34
N PHE A 90 -2.30 -8.69 14.93
CA PHE A 90 -1.21 -7.93 14.31
C PHE A 90 -1.58 -7.19 13.01
N TYR A 91 -2.87 -6.94 12.77
CA TYR A 91 -3.32 -6.23 11.57
C TYR A 91 -3.19 -4.70 11.74
N PRO A 92 -2.57 -3.97 10.79
CA PRO A 92 -2.50 -2.51 10.83
C PRO A 92 -3.88 -1.90 10.54
N VAL A 93 -4.38 -1.08 11.45
CA VAL A 93 -5.70 -0.42 11.34
C VAL A 93 -5.61 1.03 10.91
N LYS A 94 -4.47 1.68 11.20
CA LYS A 94 -4.22 3.08 10.88
C LYS A 94 -2.74 3.29 10.62
N VAL A 95 -2.41 4.11 9.61
CA VAL A 95 -1.03 4.55 9.34
C VAL A 95 -1.03 6.05 9.04
N GLU A 96 -0.23 6.81 9.78
CA GLU A 96 0.07 8.20 9.49
C GLU A 96 1.42 8.29 8.78
N PHE A 97 1.45 8.96 7.64
CA PHE A 97 2.63 9.13 6.80
C PHE A 97 3.15 10.56 6.93
N TYR A 98 4.40 10.72 7.34
CA TYR A 98 5.03 12.03 7.52
C TYR A 98 6.04 12.30 6.41
N ASP A 99 6.09 13.55 5.95
CA ASP A 99 7.10 14.00 5.00
C ASP A 99 8.45 14.31 5.67
N LYS A 100 9.46 14.67 4.88
CA LYS A 100 10.81 15.03 5.37
C LYS A 100 10.84 16.23 6.33
N ASN A 101 9.78 17.03 6.37
CA ASN A 101 9.62 18.16 7.30
C ASN A 101 8.81 17.78 8.55
N SER A 102 8.60 16.48 8.80
CA SER A 102 7.80 15.96 9.91
C SER A 102 6.34 16.42 9.91
N THR A 103 5.81 16.83 8.75
CA THR A 103 4.41 17.21 8.59
C THR A 103 3.59 15.99 8.18
N LEU A 104 2.41 15.82 8.80
CA LEU A 104 1.47 14.78 8.41
C LEU A 104 1.02 15.01 6.95
N TRP A 105 1.35 14.08 6.07
CA TRP A 105 1.00 14.15 4.66
C TRP A 105 -0.22 13.30 4.36
N LYS A 106 -0.16 12.00 4.67
CA LYS A 106 -1.26 11.08 4.38
C LYS A 106 -1.72 10.33 5.62
N LEU A 107 -2.99 9.95 5.61
CA LEU A 107 -3.61 9.09 6.62
C LEU A 107 -4.29 7.92 5.92
N PHE A 108 -3.85 6.71 6.24
CA PHE A 108 -4.48 5.47 5.82
C PHE A 108 -5.27 4.84 6.98
N GLU A 109 -6.48 4.38 6.69
CA GLU A 109 -7.33 3.66 7.62
C GLU A 109 -7.88 2.37 6.98
N SER A 110 -7.80 1.26 7.70
CA SER A 110 -8.42 -0.02 7.32
C SER A 110 -9.62 -0.32 8.21
N ARG A 111 -10.74 -0.70 7.61
CA ARG A 111 -12.01 -0.98 8.30
C ARG A 111 -12.57 -2.34 7.88
N ASN A 112 -13.53 -2.83 8.66
CA ASN A 112 -14.22 -4.10 8.40
C ASN A 112 -13.26 -5.30 8.25
N ILE A 113 -12.28 -5.39 9.15
CA ILE A 113 -11.26 -6.45 9.15
C ILE A 113 -11.87 -7.76 9.64
N LYS A 114 -11.90 -8.77 8.77
CA LYS A 114 -12.45 -10.10 9.05
C LYS A 114 -11.44 -11.19 8.69
N LYS A 115 -11.54 -12.32 9.38
CA LYS A 115 -10.75 -13.52 9.06
C LYS A 115 -11.44 -14.29 7.93
N ASN A 116 -10.70 -14.56 6.86
CA ASN A 116 -11.11 -15.41 5.75
C ASN A 116 -10.09 -16.53 5.59
N GLY A 117 -10.48 -17.74 6.01
CA GLY A 117 -9.56 -18.87 6.12
C GLY A 117 -8.39 -18.57 7.08
N LYS A 118 -7.16 -18.59 6.54
CA LYS A 118 -5.93 -18.31 7.29
C LYS A 118 -5.53 -16.82 7.30
N TYR A 119 -6.24 -15.96 6.58
CA TYR A 119 -5.86 -14.56 6.37
C TYR A 119 -6.81 -13.59 7.06
N TRP A 120 -6.28 -12.49 7.56
CA TRP A 120 -7.07 -11.32 7.97
C TRP A 120 -7.10 -10.33 6.82
N ILE A 121 -8.27 -9.78 6.51
CA ILE A 121 -8.50 -8.93 5.34
C ILE A 121 -9.44 -7.80 5.73
N ALA A 122 -9.08 -6.56 5.41
CA ALA A 122 -9.98 -5.41 5.44
C ALA A 122 -10.83 -5.38 4.17
N SER A 123 -12.15 -5.25 4.29
CA SER A 123 -13.00 -5.02 3.12
C SER A 123 -13.09 -3.55 2.73
N GLU A 124 -12.56 -2.65 3.56
CA GLU A 124 -12.52 -1.21 3.31
C GLU A 124 -11.16 -0.64 3.69
N ALA A 125 -10.63 0.18 2.79
CA ALA A 125 -9.40 0.94 3.01
C ALA A 125 -9.61 2.38 2.52
N GLU A 126 -9.16 3.36 3.28
CA GLU A 126 -9.27 4.77 2.91
C GLU A 126 -7.91 5.44 3.05
N MET A 127 -7.50 6.19 2.03
CA MET A 127 -6.33 7.06 2.06
C MET A 127 -6.80 8.51 1.95
N ARG A 128 -6.39 9.37 2.89
CA ARG A 128 -6.61 10.81 2.86
C ARG A 128 -5.29 11.55 2.67
N ASP A 129 -5.24 12.44 1.68
CA ASP A 129 -4.13 13.40 1.52
C ASP A 129 -4.49 14.69 2.26
N MET A 130 -3.81 14.94 3.38
CA MET A 130 -4.07 16.09 4.26
C MET A 130 -3.63 17.41 3.64
N LYS A 131 -2.70 17.39 2.68
CA LYS A 131 -2.22 18.59 1.98
C LYS A 131 -3.19 19.00 0.88
N LYS A 132 -3.74 18.02 0.16
CA LYS A 132 -4.70 18.24 -0.93
C LYS A 132 -6.15 18.29 -0.47
N GLN A 133 -6.44 17.90 0.77
CA GLN A 133 -7.80 17.77 1.30
C GLN A 133 -8.68 16.87 0.41
N HIS A 134 -8.11 15.75 -0.02
CA HIS A 134 -8.77 14.78 -0.89
C HIS A 134 -8.65 13.37 -0.28
N SER A 135 -9.59 12.50 -0.62
CA SER A 135 -9.65 11.14 -0.07
C SER A 135 -10.13 10.13 -1.10
N THR A 136 -9.53 8.95 -1.07
CA THR A 136 -9.91 7.81 -1.90
C THR A 136 -10.25 6.64 -0.99
N LYS A 137 -11.40 6.02 -1.23
CA LYS A 137 -11.86 4.82 -0.54
C LYS A 137 -11.87 3.63 -1.50
N MET A 138 -11.27 2.53 -1.09
CA MET A 138 -11.32 1.24 -1.76
C MET A 138 -12.27 0.31 -1.00
N ILE A 139 -13.22 -0.30 -1.71
CA ILE A 139 -14.19 -1.23 -1.18
C ILE A 139 -13.99 -2.57 -1.89
N THR A 140 -13.78 -3.63 -1.12
CA THR A 140 -13.64 -5.00 -1.65
C THR A 140 -14.97 -5.72 -1.47
N GLU A 141 -15.69 -5.93 -2.57
CA GLU A 141 -16.98 -6.63 -2.56
C GLU A 141 -16.82 -8.15 -2.52
N LYS A 142 -15.81 -8.68 -3.23
CA LYS A 142 -15.54 -10.11 -3.32
C LYS A 142 -14.03 -10.38 -3.29
N ILE A 143 -13.65 -11.38 -2.50
CA ILE A 143 -12.27 -11.87 -2.46
C ILE A 143 -12.27 -13.41 -2.53
N GLU A 144 -11.41 -13.93 -3.40
CA GLU A 144 -11.15 -15.37 -3.53
C GLU A 144 -9.66 -15.61 -3.25
N LEU A 145 -9.36 -16.56 -2.37
CA LEU A 145 -8.00 -16.84 -1.88
C LEU A 145 -7.59 -18.24 -2.31
N ASP A 146 -6.27 -18.49 -2.39
CA ASP A 146 -5.67 -19.80 -2.65
C ASP A 146 -6.20 -20.50 -3.93
N LYS A 147 -6.53 -19.71 -4.98
CA LYS A 147 -7.11 -20.21 -6.25
C LYS A 147 -6.11 -20.88 -7.20
N GLY A 148 -4.86 -21.09 -6.79
CA GLY A 148 -3.83 -21.71 -7.63
C GLY A 148 -3.46 -20.86 -8.86
N LEU A 149 -3.38 -19.54 -8.69
CA LEU A 149 -2.99 -18.63 -9.77
C LEU A 149 -1.57 -18.94 -10.26
N SER A 150 -1.41 -19.21 -11.56
CA SER A 150 -0.12 -19.50 -12.18
C SER A 150 0.68 -18.23 -12.44
N ASP A 151 2.01 -18.29 -12.25
CA ASP A 151 2.96 -17.20 -12.55
C ASP A 151 2.81 -16.63 -13.97
N ASN A 152 2.35 -17.44 -14.91
CA ASN A 152 2.11 -17.04 -16.30
C ASN A 152 1.08 -15.92 -16.43
N ILE A 153 0.25 -15.65 -15.41
CA ILE A 153 -0.67 -14.51 -15.41
C ILE A 153 0.05 -13.18 -15.14
N PHE A 154 1.12 -13.19 -14.34
CA PHE A 154 1.85 -11.98 -13.89
C PHE A 154 2.88 -11.52 -14.93
N THR A 155 2.42 -11.23 -16.15
CA THR A 155 3.29 -10.81 -17.26
C THR A 155 2.81 -9.53 -17.92
N LYS A 156 3.75 -8.76 -18.49
CA LYS A 156 3.43 -7.57 -19.31
C LYS A 156 2.45 -7.87 -20.45
N ARG A 157 2.45 -9.10 -20.97
CA ARG A 157 1.54 -9.53 -22.04
C ARG A 157 0.10 -9.55 -21.54
N ASN A 158 -0.14 -10.04 -20.33
CA ASN A 158 -1.49 -10.14 -19.77
C ASN A 158 -2.06 -8.80 -19.27
N LEU A 159 -1.20 -7.81 -18.96
CA LEU A 159 -1.66 -6.44 -18.70
C LEU A 159 -2.56 -5.88 -19.81
N LYS A 160 -2.25 -6.21 -21.07
CA LYS A 160 -2.99 -5.75 -22.27
C LYS A 160 -4.25 -6.56 -22.55
N ARG A 161 -4.45 -7.69 -21.87
CA ARG A 161 -5.52 -8.67 -22.16
C ARG A 161 -6.73 -8.54 -21.25
N VAL A 162 -6.68 -7.65 -20.27
CA VAL A 162 -7.82 -7.33 -19.42
C VAL A 162 -8.86 -6.63 -20.31
N LYS A 163 -9.87 -7.40 -20.74
CA LYS A 163 -11.09 -6.88 -21.37
C LYS A 163 -12.02 -6.34 -20.30
#